data_AF-G0MB73-F1
#
_entry.id   AF-G0MB73-F1
#
_cell.length_a   1.000
_cell.length_b   1.000
_cell.length_c   1.000
_cell.angle_alpha   90.00
_cell.angle_beta   90.00
_cell.angle_gamma   90.00
#
_symmetry.space_group_name_H-M   'P 1'
#
loop_
_entity.id
_entity.type
_entity.pdbx_description
1 polymer ?
#
loop_
_entity_poly.entity_id
_entity_poly.type
_entity_poly.pdbx_seq_one_letter_code
_entity_poly.pdbx_strand_id
1 'polypeptide(L)'
;MDRDESFQKARALAEAGSLDEAFEAIEKYTSEDGVEYSLTEMQVINIIVCEKLTSCSFEEKKDACFACLPLLEGVKLVKSADWLELYIDAVYDVFSKLSRYARDEERTEAWNRVKEIYYELTLAAKKVWKEKNLPGGLEVYVSYAKLVKSYLDVADEDSFKICETYAKEAKFAGKGTLDDDDYRDAKKSMDTINKMITDARHEKELINDSE
;
A
#
# COMPACT_ATOMS: atom_id res chain seq x y z
N MET A 1 23.71 -13.94 -14.43
CA MET A 1 23.50 -13.36 -13.10
C MET A 1 22.42 -14.18 -12.45
N ASP A 2 22.70 -14.71 -11.27
CA ASP A 2 21.64 -15.35 -10.48
C ASP A 2 20.72 -14.29 -9.85
N ARG A 3 19.64 -14.73 -9.21
CA ARG A 3 18.61 -13.84 -8.66
C ARG A 3 19.17 -12.93 -7.57
N ASP A 4 19.97 -13.47 -6.66
CA ASP A 4 20.56 -12.71 -5.55
C ASP A 4 21.54 -11.64 -6.06
N GLU A 5 22.41 -11.99 -7.01
CA GLU A 5 23.31 -11.06 -7.68
C GLU A 5 22.54 -9.94 -8.42
N SER A 6 21.42 -10.29 -9.07
CA SER A 6 20.53 -9.33 -9.73
C SER A 6 19.98 -8.29 -8.76
N PHE A 7 19.46 -8.72 -7.62
CA PHE A 7 18.91 -7.82 -6.61
C PHE A 7 19.99 -7.00 -5.91
N GLN A 8 21.17 -7.56 -5.65
CA GLN A 8 22.31 -6.78 -5.13
C GLN A 8 22.78 -5.71 -6.11
N LYS A 9 22.85 -6.04 -7.41
CA LYS A 9 23.17 -5.07 -8.47
C LYS A 9 22.12 -3.96 -8.53
N ALA A 10 20.83 -4.32 -8.53
CA ALA A 10 19.74 -3.36 -8.57
C ALA A 10 19.76 -2.42 -7.36
N ARG A 11 20.06 -2.95 -6.16
CA ARG A 11 20.26 -2.12 -4.96
C ARG A 11 21.37 -1.09 -5.15
N ALA A 12 22.55 -1.53 -5.59
CA ALA A 12 23.68 -0.63 -5.80
C ALA A 12 23.38 0.44 -6.86
N LEU A 13 22.66 0.09 -7.92
CA LEU A 13 22.22 1.02 -8.96
C LEU A 13 21.19 2.03 -8.42
N ALA A 14 20.23 1.57 -7.61
CA ALA A 14 19.23 2.43 -6.99
C ALA A 14 19.87 3.43 -6.01
N GLU A 15 20.78 2.98 -5.16
CA GLU A 15 21.54 3.84 -4.23
C GLU A 15 22.45 4.84 -4.98
N ALA A 16 22.89 4.50 -6.20
CA ALA A 16 23.63 5.40 -7.10
C ALA A 16 22.73 6.31 -7.95
N GLY A 17 21.41 6.22 -7.83
CA GLY A 17 20.44 7.00 -8.61
C GLY A 17 20.22 6.53 -10.04
N SER A 18 20.82 5.40 -10.44
CA SER A 18 20.68 4.79 -11.77
C SER A 18 19.45 3.87 -11.82
N LEU A 19 18.27 4.46 -11.62
CA LEU A 19 17.05 3.71 -11.33
C LEU A 19 16.54 2.87 -12.51
N ASP A 20 16.62 3.37 -13.74
CA ASP A 20 16.16 2.61 -14.90
C ASP A 20 17.00 1.33 -15.09
N GLU A 21 18.32 1.43 -14.90
CA GLU A 21 19.21 0.26 -14.88
C GLU A 21 18.90 -0.68 -13.70
N ALA A 22 18.44 -0.14 -12.56
CA ALA A 22 18.03 -0.94 -11.41
C ALA A 22 16.78 -1.78 -11.74
N PHE A 23 15.79 -1.20 -12.43
CA PHE A 23 14.62 -1.94 -12.93
C PHE A 23 15.03 -3.04 -13.91
N GLU A 24 15.86 -2.71 -14.92
CA GLU A 24 16.35 -3.68 -15.91
C GLU A 24 17.11 -4.85 -15.25
N ALA A 25 17.84 -4.60 -14.16
CA ALA A 25 18.60 -5.63 -13.47
C ALA A 25 17.74 -6.71 -12.78
N ILE A 26 16.49 -6.38 -12.41
CA ILE A 26 15.56 -7.31 -11.74
C ILE A 26 14.36 -7.71 -12.59
N GLU A 27 14.14 -7.08 -13.75
CA GLU A 27 12.96 -7.26 -14.60
C GLU A 27 12.59 -8.75 -14.81
N LYS A 28 13.58 -9.58 -15.16
CA LYS A 28 13.39 -11.03 -15.38
C LYS A 28 12.76 -11.76 -14.18
N TYR A 29 12.97 -11.27 -12.96
CA TYR A 29 12.51 -11.88 -11.71
C TYR A 29 11.24 -11.23 -11.14
N THR A 30 10.80 -10.14 -11.74
CA THR A 30 9.63 -9.36 -11.30
C THR A 30 8.50 -9.36 -12.33
N SER A 31 8.75 -9.90 -13.54
CA SER A 31 7.80 -9.89 -14.66
C SER A 31 6.81 -11.06 -14.69
N GLU A 32 6.92 -12.02 -13.77
CA GLU A 32 6.06 -13.20 -13.72
C GLU A 32 4.94 -13.02 -12.67
N ASP A 33 3.76 -13.61 -12.92
CA ASP A 33 2.70 -13.66 -11.92
C ASP A 33 3.06 -14.63 -10.78
N GLY A 34 2.66 -14.28 -9.56
CA GLY A 34 2.86 -15.13 -8.38
C GLY A 34 4.27 -15.10 -7.81
N VAL A 35 5.05 -14.07 -8.11
CA VAL A 35 6.42 -13.92 -7.58
C VAL A 35 6.37 -13.79 -6.07
N GLU A 36 7.13 -14.63 -5.39
CA GLU A 36 7.37 -14.54 -3.95
C GLU A 36 8.74 -13.89 -3.75
N TYR A 37 8.77 -12.68 -3.19
CA TYR A 37 10.00 -11.99 -2.82
C TYR A 37 10.46 -12.41 -1.44
N SER A 38 11.76 -12.64 -1.26
CA SER A 38 12.35 -12.69 0.07
C SER A 38 12.27 -11.32 0.76
N LEU A 39 12.52 -11.28 2.08
CA LEU A 39 12.58 -10.02 2.82
C LEU A 39 13.62 -9.07 2.25
N THR A 40 14.81 -9.57 1.91
CA THR A 40 15.89 -8.77 1.32
C THR A 40 15.49 -8.20 -0.05
N GLU A 41 14.81 -9.00 -0.87
CA GLU A 41 14.32 -8.53 -2.18
C GLU A 41 13.25 -7.46 -2.03
N MET A 42 12.32 -7.63 -1.09
CA MET A 42 11.30 -6.63 -0.81
C MET A 42 11.90 -5.32 -0.27
N GLN A 43 12.98 -5.39 0.51
CA GLN A 43 13.75 -4.20 0.91
C GLN A 43 14.31 -3.46 -0.32
N VAL A 44 14.88 -4.19 -1.29
CA VAL A 44 15.41 -3.60 -2.52
C VAL A 44 14.28 -2.98 -3.36
N ILE A 45 13.15 -3.67 -3.50
CA ILE A 45 11.98 -3.14 -4.21
C ILE A 45 11.47 -1.87 -3.54
N ASN A 46 11.34 -1.86 -2.21
CA ASN A 46 10.91 -0.68 -1.47
C ASN A 46 11.88 0.51 -1.69
N ILE A 47 13.20 0.27 -1.69
CA ILE A 47 14.20 1.31 -2.03
C ILE A 47 14.00 1.83 -3.45
N ILE A 48 13.89 0.94 -4.45
CA ILE A 48 13.70 1.32 -5.86
C ILE A 48 12.44 2.17 -6.02
N VAL A 49 11.32 1.74 -5.44
CA VAL A 49 10.04 2.46 -5.49
C VAL A 49 10.17 3.84 -4.83
N CYS A 50 10.69 3.91 -3.60
CA CYS A 50 10.84 5.16 -2.87
C CYS A 50 11.74 6.15 -3.61
N GLU A 51 12.89 5.69 -4.11
CA GLU A 51 13.84 6.54 -4.84
C GLU A 51 13.28 6.99 -6.18
N LYS A 52 12.62 6.10 -6.95
CA LYS A 52 11.96 6.46 -8.23
C LYS A 52 10.89 7.51 -8.02
N LEU A 53 10.08 7.37 -6.98
CA LEU A 53 9.02 8.31 -6.69
C LEU A 53 9.51 9.60 -6.01
N THR A 54 10.70 9.62 -5.44
CA THR A 54 11.26 10.83 -4.81
C THR A 54 12.09 11.66 -5.80
N SER A 55 12.85 11.01 -6.67
CA SER A 55 13.78 11.66 -7.60
C SER A 55 13.15 12.18 -8.89
N CYS A 56 12.02 11.61 -9.35
CA CYS A 56 11.36 12.07 -10.57
C CYS A 56 10.67 13.43 -10.41
N SER A 57 10.63 14.18 -11.51
CA SER A 57 9.95 15.48 -11.58
C SER A 57 8.44 15.37 -11.38
N PHE A 58 7.76 16.52 -11.28
CA PHE A 58 6.30 16.54 -11.13
C PHE A 58 5.61 15.99 -12.39
N GLU A 59 6.15 16.30 -13.56
CA GLU A 59 5.66 15.90 -14.87
C GLU A 59 5.80 14.39 -15.10
N GLU A 60 6.87 13.79 -14.58
CA GLU A 60 7.17 12.35 -14.73
C GLU A 60 6.51 11.49 -13.64
N LYS A 61 5.84 12.10 -12.65
CA LYS A 61 5.36 11.38 -11.46
C LYS A 61 4.36 10.28 -11.79
N LYS A 62 3.50 10.53 -12.78
CA LYS A 62 2.52 9.54 -13.25
C LYS A 62 3.22 8.31 -13.84
N ASP A 63 4.15 8.55 -14.76
CA ASP A 63 4.88 7.49 -15.46
C ASP A 63 5.77 6.71 -14.50
N ALA A 64 6.39 7.39 -13.53
CA ALA A 64 7.14 6.75 -12.45
C ALA A 64 6.25 5.82 -11.59
N CYS A 65 5.02 6.23 -11.27
CA CYS A 65 4.08 5.36 -10.54
C CYS A 65 3.75 4.11 -11.37
N PHE A 66 3.42 4.28 -12.65
CA PHE A 66 3.10 3.16 -13.54
C PHE A 66 4.28 2.21 -13.74
N ALA A 67 5.51 2.72 -13.83
CA ALA A 67 6.72 1.91 -13.92
C ALA A 67 6.97 1.05 -12.65
N CYS A 68 6.50 1.50 -11.49
CA CYS A 68 6.61 0.74 -10.24
C CYS A 68 5.55 -0.36 -10.09
N LEU A 69 4.40 -0.28 -10.80
CA LEU A 69 3.30 -1.23 -10.61
C LEU A 69 3.70 -2.69 -10.88
N PRO A 70 4.47 -3.04 -11.93
CA PRO A 70 4.90 -4.43 -12.16
C PRO A 70 5.70 -5.05 -11.01
N LEU A 71 6.34 -4.23 -10.16
CA LEU A 71 7.05 -4.74 -8.98
C LEU A 71 6.12 -5.14 -7.84
N LEU A 72 4.89 -4.60 -7.84
CA LEU A 72 3.94 -4.68 -6.74
C LEU A 72 2.68 -5.47 -7.12
N GLU A 73 2.40 -5.66 -8.40
CA GLU A 73 1.27 -6.46 -8.87
C GLU A 73 1.63 -7.96 -8.96
N GLY A 74 0.64 -8.83 -8.76
CA GLY A 74 0.85 -10.29 -8.88
C GLY A 74 1.76 -10.91 -7.81
N VAL A 75 2.11 -10.18 -6.74
CA VAL A 75 3.05 -10.62 -5.72
C VAL A 75 2.39 -11.60 -4.75
N LYS A 76 3.03 -12.75 -4.54
CA LYS A 76 2.61 -13.72 -3.52
C LYS A 76 3.03 -13.25 -2.12
N LEU A 77 2.05 -12.85 -1.32
CA LEU A 77 2.29 -12.31 0.03
C LEU A 77 2.89 -13.34 0.99
N VAL A 78 3.94 -12.90 1.71
CA VAL A 78 4.69 -13.71 2.68
C VAL A 78 4.16 -13.47 4.11
N LYS A 79 4.21 -14.50 4.96
CA LYS A 79 3.82 -14.41 6.38
C LYS A 79 4.94 -13.82 7.25
N SER A 80 5.37 -12.60 6.96
CA SER A 80 6.38 -11.86 7.73
C SER A 80 5.87 -10.45 7.98
N ALA A 81 5.95 -9.96 9.22
CA ALA A 81 5.52 -8.61 9.58
C ALA A 81 6.37 -7.56 8.85
N ASP A 82 7.69 -7.62 9.02
CA ASP A 82 8.65 -6.72 8.35
C ASP A 82 8.48 -6.70 6.83
N TRP A 83 8.23 -7.87 6.22
CA TRP A 83 7.99 -7.96 4.78
C TRP A 83 6.71 -7.21 4.38
N LEU A 84 5.61 -7.44 5.12
CA LEU A 84 4.33 -6.81 4.83
C LEU A 84 4.39 -5.30 5.06
N GLU A 85 5.10 -4.84 6.09
CA GLU A 85 5.29 -3.41 6.35
C GLU A 85 5.99 -2.72 5.17
N LEU A 86 7.09 -3.29 4.67
CA LEU A 86 7.79 -2.76 3.48
C LEU A 86 6.92 -2.75 2.24
N TYR A 87 6.10 -3.78 2.06
CA TYR A 87 5.20 -3.89 0.91
C TYR A 87 4.03 -2.91 1.00
N ILE A 88 3.42 -2.74 2.18
CA ILE A 88 2.36 -1.75 2.44
C ILE A 88 2.89 -0.34 2.15
N ASP A 89 4.11 -0.02 2.62
CA ASP A 89 4.73 1.27 2.38
C ASP A 89 4.93 1.54 0.89
N ALA A 90 5.46 0.57 0.13
CA ALA A 90 5.69 0.72 -1.30
C ALA A 90 4.36 0.88 -2.09
N VAL A 91 3.36 0.04 -1.78
CA VAL A 91 2.03 0.12 -2.39
C VAL A 91 1.38 1.46 -2.09
N TYR A 92 1.34 1.86 -0.82
CA TYR A 92 0.75 3.13 -0.41
C TYR A 92 1.46 4.31 -1.08
N ASP A 93 2.78 4.29 -1.20
CA ASP A 93 3.53 5.39 -1.79
C ASP A 93 3.23 5.57 -3.28
N VAL A 94 3.15 4.48 -4.04
CA VAL A 94 2.75 4.49 -5.46
C VAL A 94 1.33 5.01 -5.62
N PHE A 95 0.35 4.39 -4.94
CA PHE A 95 -1.06 4.72 -5.17
C PHE A 95 -1.47 6.07 -4.58
N SER A 96 -0.87 6.49 -3.45
CA SER A 96 -1.15 7.82 -2.90
C SER A 96 -0.66 8.94 -3.84
N LYS A 97 0.47 8.75 -4.52
CA LYS A 97 0.93 9.66 -5.56
C LYS A 97 0.07 9.56 -6.81
N LEU A 98 -0.18 8.35 -7.31
CA LEU A 98 -0.98 8.13 -8.52
C LEU A 98 -2.39 8.73 -8.40
N SER A 99 -2.98 8.74 -7.20
CA SER A 99 -4.26 9.42 -6.91
C SER A 99 -4.28 10.91 -7.30
N ARG A 100 -3.13 11.56 -7.39
CA ARG A 100 -3.04 12.98 -7.75
C ARG A 100 -2.87 13.19 -9.24
N TYR A 101 -2.41 12.19 -9.99
CA TYR A 101 -2.02 12.32 -11.39
C TYR A 101 -2.88 11.51 -12.36
N ALA A 102 -3.40 10.35 -11.96
CA ALA A 102 -4.33 9.57 -12.78
C ALA A 102 -5.66 10.33 -12.95
N ARG A 103 -6.26 10.22 -14.13
CA ARG A 103 -7.54 10.85 -14.48
C ARG A 103 -8.48 9.84 -15.11
N ASP A 104 -9.78 10.14 -15.04
CA ASP A 104 -10.83 9.42 -15.75
C ASP A 104 -10.73 7.88 -15.62
N GLU A 105 -10.57 7.17 -16.74
CA GLU A 105 -10.46 5.72 -16.79
C GLU A 105 -9.22 5.20 -16.03
N GLU A 106 -8.05 5.85 -16.19
CA GLU A 106 -6.80 5.46 -15.51
C GLU A 106 -6.98 5.44 -13.98
N ARG A 107 -7.77 6.39 -13.47
CA ARG A 107 -8.05 6.51 -12.04
C ARG A 107 -8.93 5.38 -11.54
N THR A 108 -9.95 5.02 -12.32
CA THR A 108 -10.83 3.87 -12.02
C THR A 108 -10.04 2.57 -12.04
N GLU A 109 -9.17 2.39 -13.02
CA GLU A 109 -8.32 1.20 -13.07
C GLU A 109 -7.30 1.15 -11.93
N ALA A 110 -6.67 2.28 -11.59
CA ALA A 110 -5.79 2.36 -10.43
C ALA A 110 -6.53 1.98 -9.15
N TRP A 111 -7.78 2.41 -8.99
CA TRP A 111 -8.60 2.03 -7.85
C TRP A 111 -8.92 0.52 -7.82
N ASN A 112 -9.21 -0.09 -8.96
CA ASN A 112 -9.44 -1.53 -9.03
C ASN A 112 -8.20 -2.33 -8.61
N ARG A 113 -7.00 -1.90 -9.03
CA ARG A 113 -5.72 -2.48 -8.58
C ARG A 113 -5.53 -2.36 -7.07
N VAL A 114 -5.83 -1.19 -6.49
CA VAL A 114 -5.79 -0.98 -5.03
C VAL A 114 -6.69 -1.99 -4.32
N LYS A 115 -7.93 -2.17 -4.78
CA LYS A 115 -8.88 -3.11 -4.15
C LYS A 115 -8.36 -4.55 -4.16
N GLU A 116 -7.77 -5.00 -5.26
CA GLU A 116 -7.21 -6.35 -5.38
C GLU A 116 -6.03 -6.55 -4.42
N ILE A 117 -5.06 -5.63 -4.44
CA ILE A 117 -3.87 -5.69 -3.56
C ILE A 117 -4.28 -5.65 -2.08
N TYR A 118 -5.20 -4.75 -1.70
CA TYR A 118 -5.62 -4.61 -0.31
C TYR A 118 -6.49 -5.77 0.20
N TYR A 119 -7.22 -6.44 -0.69
CA TYR A 119 -7.91 -7.68 -0.36
C TYR A 119 -6.89 -8.75 0.08
N GLU A 120 -5.85 -8.97 -0.72
CA GLU A 120 -4.81 -9.95 -0.39
C GLU A 120 -4.03 -9.55 0.87
N LEU A 121 -3.63 -8.27 0.97
CA LEU A 121 -2.95 -7.72 2.15
C LEU A 121 -3.73 -7.97 3.42
N THR A 122 -5.05 -7.76 3.38
CA THR A 122 -5.91 -8.01 4.53
C THR A 122 -5.93 -9.49 4.93
N LEU A 123 -5.93 -10.41 3.95
CA LEU A 123 -5.86 -11.84 4.22
C LEU A 123 -4.50 -12.26 4.79
N ALA A 124 -3.40 -11.65 4.33
CA ALA A 124 -2.06 -11.88 4.87
C ALA A 124 -1.92 -11.31 6.28
N ALA A 125 -2.40 -10.08 6.49
CA ALA A 125 -2.34 -9.39 7.78
C ALA A 125 -3.03 -10.18 8.89
N LYS A 126 -4.22 -10.74 8.62
CA LYS A 126 -4.93 -11.62 9.57
C LYS A 126 -4.15 -12.87 9.98
N LYS A 127 -3.21 -13.34 9.14
CA LYS A 127 -2.37 -14.52 9.43
C LYS A 127 -1.12 -14.14 10.22
N VAL A 128 -0.57 -12.94 9.99
CA VAL A 128 0.63 -12.43 10.66
C VAL A 128 0.26 -11.81 12.01
N TRP A 129 -0.62 -10.80 12.00
CA TRP A 129 -1.15 -10.15 13.20
C TRP A 129 -2.49 -10.80 13.56
N LYS A 130 -2.41 -11.88 14.34
CA LYS A 130 -3.58 -12.67 14.77
C LYS A 130 -4.59 -11.85 15.55
N GLU A 131 -4.10 -10.93 16.38
CA GLU A 131 -4.92 -9.99 17.12
C GLU A 131 -5.23 -8.77 16.25
N LYS A 132 -6.52 -8.47 16.08
CA LYS A 132 -7.00 -7.45 15.13
C LYS A 132 -6.63 -6.02 15.50
N ASN A 133 -6.13 -5.80 16.71
CA ASN A 133 -5.75 -4.51 17.25
C ASN A 133 -4.22 -4.31 17.33
N LEU A 134 -3.41 -5.25 16.85
CA LEU A 134 -1.97 -5.03 16.77
C LEU A 134 -1.66 -3.91 15.76
N PRO A 135 -0.75 -2.97 16.09
CA PRO A 135 -0.47 -1.80 15.25
C PRO A 135 -0.17 -2.13 13.77
N GLY A 136 0.70 -3.11 13.50
CA GLY A 136 1.06 -3.48 12.12
C GLY A 136 -0.14 -3.96 11.28
N GLY A 137 -1.04 -4.76 11.87
CA GLY A 137 -2.27 -5.17 11.20
C GLY A 137 -3.24 -4.01 10.97
N LEU A 138 -3.26 -3.02 11.86
CA LEU A 138 -4.06 -1.81 11.72
C LEU A 138 -3.52 -0.87 10.64
N GLU A 139 -2.21 -0.84 10.39
CA GLU A 139 -1.63 0.04 9.35
C GLU A 139 -2.11 -0.33 7.94
N VAL A 140 -2.40 -1.62 7.68
CA VAL A 140 -3.07 -2.04 6.43
C VAL A 140 -4.40 -1.30 6.28
N TYR A 141 -5.19 -1.20 7.34
CA TYR A 141 -6.50 -0.56 7.28
C TYR A 141 -6.40 0.97 7.26
N VAL A 142 -5.42 1.54 7.96
CA VAL A 142 -5.12 2.98 7.94
C VAL A 142 -4.72 3.41 6.53
N SER A 143 -3.79 2.71 5.90
CA SER A 143 -3.33 3.01 4.55
C SER A 143 -4.46 2.84 3.52
N TYR A 144 -5.27 1.78 3.63
CA TYR A 144 -6.47 1.61 2.79
C TYR A 144 -7.46 2.76 2.96
N ALA A 145 -7.78 3.16 4.19
CA ALA A 145 -8.72 4.27 4.45
C ALA A 145 -8.23 5.61 3.89
N LYS A 146 -6.93 5.88 3.96
CA LYS A 146 -6.31 7.06 3.33
C LYS A 146 -6.46 7.01 1.80
N LEU A 147 -6.30 5.83 1.19
CA LEU A 147 -6.49 5.65 -0.26
C LEU A 147 -7.96 5.77 -0.68
N VAL A 148 -8.91 5.21 0.08
CA VAL A 148 -10.35 5.41 -0.13
C VAL A 148 -10.68 6.91 -0.20
N LYS A 149 -10.16 7.70 0.75
CA LYS A 149 -10.32 9.15 0.71
C LYS A 149 -9.65 9.78 -0.51
N SER A 150 -8.46 9.33 -0.88
CA SER A 150 -7.70 9.89 -2.00
C SER A 150 -8.32 9.57 -3.38
N TYR A 151 -9.13 8.51 -3.47
CA TYR A 151 -9.82 8.02 -4.67
C TYR A 151 -11.35 8.21 -4.58
N LEU A 152 -11.80 9.22 -3.83
CA LEU A 152 -13.18 9.37 -3.39
C LEU A 152 -14.25 9.26 -4.50
N ASP A 153 -13.97 9.87 -5.64
CA ASP A 153 -14.81 9.93 -6.84
C ASP A 153 -15.05 8.56 -7.48
N VAL A 154 -14.10 7.63 -7.34
CA VAL A 154 -14.19 6.26 -7.89
C VAL A 154 -14.35 5.19 -6.82
N ALA A 155 -14.17 5.53 -5.54
CA ALA A 155 -14.31 4.62 -4.42
C ALA A 155 -15.77 4.19 -4.23
N ASP A 156 -16.03 2.89 -4.23
CA ASP A 156 -17.37 2.30 -4.08
C ASP A 156 -17.80 2.17 -2.61
N GLU A 157 -19.10 2.02 -2.37
CA GLU A 157 -19.68 1.90 -1.02
C GLU A 157 -19.12 0.69 -0.24
N ASP A 158 -18.75 -0.38 -0.94
CA ASP A 158 -18.17 -1.56 -0.29
C ASP A 158 -16.79 -1.27 0.29
N SER A 159 -16.01 -0.39 -0.34
CA SER A 159 -14.74 0.10 0.20
C SER A 159 -14.90 0.85 1.52
N PHE A 160 -15.94 1.67 1.66
CA PHE A 160 -16.28 2.34 2.92
C PHE A 160 -16.67 1.32 4.00
N LYS A 161 -17.54 0.36 3.66
CA LYS A 161 -17.98 -0.70 4.61
C LYS A 161 -16.81 -1.52 5.12
N ILE A 162 -15.82 -1.82 4.26
CA ILE A 162 -14.61 -2.56 4.62
C ILE A 162 -13.85 -1.79 5.73
N CYS A 163 -13.55 -0.51 5.52
CA CYS A 163 -12.86 0.31 6.51
C CYS A 163 -13.65 0.45 7.83
N GLU A 164 -14.97 0.67 7.76
CA GLU A 164 -15.83 0.73 8.95
C GLU A 164 -15.85 -0.58 9.74
N THR A 165 -15.89 -1.71 9.03
CA THR A 165 -15.88 -3.03 9.65
C THR A 165 -14.58 -3.22 10.43
N TYR A 166 -13.44 -2.88 9.86
CA TYR A 166 -12.16 -3.01 10.55
C TYR A 166 -12.02 -2.10 11.76
N ALA A 167 -12.45 -0.83 11.65
CA ALA A 167 -12.45 0.07 12.81
C ALA A 167 -13.33 -0.46 13.95
N LYS A 168 -14.50 -1.03 13.63
CA LYS A 168 -15.38 -1.68 14.61
C LYS A 168 -14.73 -2.91 15.22
N GLU A 169 -14.17 -3.81 14.41
CA GLU A 169 -13.52 -5.03 14.90
C GLU A 169 -12.32 -4.75 15.81
N ALA A 170 -11.49 -3.77 15.45
CA ALA A 170 -10.34 -3.35 16.25
C ALA A 170 -10.76 -2.80 17.64
N LYS A 171 -11.86 -2.04 17.69
CA LYS A 171 -12.40 -1.43 18.92
C LYS A 171 -12.83 -2.48 19.96
N PHE A 172 -13.32 -3.64 19.53
CA PHE A 172 -13.79 -4.68 20.45
C PHE A 172 -12.69 -5.63 20.94
N ALA A 173 -11.51 -5.62 20.32
CA ALA A 173 -10.40 -6.51 20.69
C ALA A 173 -9.54 -6.01 21.88
N GLY A 174 -9.76 -4.79 22.39
CA GLY A 174 -8.82 -4.16 23.33
C GLY A 174 -9.40 -3.31 24.46
N LYS A 175 -9.55 -3.94 25.64
CA LYS A 175 -9.21 -3.29 26.92
C LYS A 175 -8.52 -4.34 27.81
N GLY A 176 -7.18 -4.30 27.86
CA GLY A 176 -6.36 -5.21 28.69
C GLY A 176 -5.56 -6.30 27.95
N THR A 177 -5.50 -6.28 26.62
CA THR A 177 -4.77 -7.28 25.79
C THR A 177 -3.46 -6.77 25.18
N LEU A 178 -3.28 -5.45 25.09
CA LEU A 178 -2.08 -4.79 24.58
C LEU A 178 -1.32 -4.11 25.73
N ASP A 179 -0.02 -3.89 25.54
CA ASP A 179 0.72 -2.98 26.40
C ASP A 179 0.32 -1.51 26.15
N ASP A 180 0.82 -0.60 26.98
CA ASP A 180 0.42 0.81 26.93
C ASP A 180 0.83 1.51 25.63
N ASP A 181 1.94 1.09 25.01
CA ASP A 181 2.46 1.67 23.78
C ASP A 181 1.62 1.19 22.58
N ASP A 182 1.44 -0.13 22.46
CA ASP A 182 0.60 -0.74 21.44
C ASP A 182 -0.86 -0.26 21.55
N TYR A 183 -1.38 -0.10 22.77
CA TYR A 183 -2.72 0.43 22.98
C TYR A 183 -2.87 1.85 22.43
N ARG A 184 -1.89 2.71 22.69
CA ARG A 184 -1.88 4.10 22.22
C ARG A 184 -1.80 4.16 20.68
N ASP A 185 -0.95 3.34 20.08
CA ASP A 185 -0.79 3.30 18.63
C ASP A 185 -2.00 2.69 17.92
N ALA A 186 -2.58 1.63 18.49
CA ALA A 186 -3.83 1.06 18.02
C ALA A 186 -4.98 2.07 18.09
N LYS A 187 -5.08 2.82 19.19
CA LYS A 187 -6.10 3.87 19.35
C LYS A 187 -5.94 4.97 18.30
N LYS A 188 -4.72 5.47 18.10
CA LYS A 188 -4.42 6.47 17.07
C LYS A 188 -4.79 5.98 15.67
N SER A 189 -4.52 4.71 15.37
CA SER A 189 -4.86 4.08 14.09
C SER A 189 -6.37 4.00 13.89
N MET A 190 -7.12 3.54 14.90
CA MET A 190 -8.59 3.51 14.87
C MET A 190 -9.21 4.90 14.69
N ASP A 191 -8.71 5.90 15.43
CA ASP A 191 -9.18 7.28 15.30
C ASP A 191 -8.90 7.83 13.89
N THR A 192 -7.74 7.49 13.32
CA THR A 192 -7.38 7.86 11.95
C THR A 192 -8.32 7.23 10.92
N ILE A 193 -8.60 5.93 11.02
CA ILE A 193 -9.53 5.24 10.11
C ILE A 193 -10.92 5.89 10.18
N ASN A 194 -11.45 6.09 11.39
CA ASN A 194 -12.77 6.69 11.59
C ASN A 194 -12.85 8.11 11.00
N LYS A 195 -11.81 8.92 11.21
CA LYS A 195 -11.72 10.26 10.66
C LYS A 195 -11.71 10.24 9.13
N MET A 196 -10.82 9.46 8.51
CA MET A 196 -10.70 9.40 7.05
C MET A 196 -12.01 8.98 6.39
N ILE A 197 -12.72 8.00 6.96
CA ILE A 197 -13.98 7.52 6.41
C ILE A 197 -15.13 8.51 6.62
N THR A 198 -15.19 9.15 7.78
CA THR A 198 -16.21 10.18 8.06
C THR A 198 -16.03 11.38 7.12
N ASP A 199 -14.80 11.87 6.98
CA ASP A 199 -14.48 12.96 6.06
C ASP A 199 -14.84 12.56 4.62
N ALA A 200 -14.43 11.37 4.17
CA ALA A 200 -14.71 10.88 2.83
C ALA A 200 -16.21 10.75 2.56
N ARG A 201 -17.01 10.24 3.51
CA ARG A 201 -18.48 10.18 3.34
C ARG A 201 -19.10 11.56 3.18
N HIS A 202 -18.71 12.50 4.04
CA HIS A 202 -19.22 13.86 3.98
C HIS A 202 -18.84 14.54 2.65
N GLU A 203 -17.58 14.39 2.20
CA GLU A 203 -17.12 14.91 0.92
C GLU A 203 -17.86 14.26 -0.26
N LYS A 204 -18.21 12.97 -0.18
CA LYS A 204 -18.97 12.26 -1.22
C LYS A 204 -20.42 12.74 -1.34
N GLU A 205 -21.08 13.01 -0.20
CA GLU A 205 -22.42 13.60 -0.18
C GLU A 205 -22.41 14.97 -0.89
N LEU A 206 -21.41 15.81 -0.62
CA LEU A 206 -21.27 17.11 -1.27
C LEU A 206 -21.06 17.00 -2.79
N ILE A 207 -20.33 15.99 -3.26
CA ILE A 207 -20.14 15.74 -4.70
C ILE A 207 -21.46 15.33 -5.34
N ASN A 208 -22.19 14.38 -4.76
CA ASN A 208 -23.46 13.89 -5.29
C ASN A 208 -24.56 14.95 -5.28
N ASP A 209 -24.57 15.87 -4.30
CA ASP A 209 -25.50 16.99 -4.24
C ASP A 209 -25.18 18.09 -5.27
N SER A 210 -23.99 18.05 -5.89
CA SER A 210 -23.51 19.03 -6.87
C SER A 210 -23.72 18.60 -8.34
N GLU A 211 -24.16 17.36 -8.58
CA GLU A 211 -24.52 16.82 -9.91
C GLU A 211 -26.03 16.90 -10.20
#